data_AF-A0A6P8H1P9-F1
#
_entry.id   AF-A0A6P8H1P9-F1
#
_cell.length_a   1.000
_cell.length_b   1.000
_cell.length_c   1.000
_cell.angle_alpha   90.00
_cell.angle_beta   90.00
_cell.angle_gamma   90.00
#
_symmetry.space_group_name_H-M   'P 1'
#
loop_
_entity.id
_entity.type
_entity.pdbx_description
1 polymer ?
#
loop_
_entity_poly.entity_id
_entity_poly.type
_entity_poly.pdbx_seq_one_letter_code
_entity_poly.pdbx_strand_id
1 'polypeptide(L)'
;MGETNVISNTNNEFSSLLRPQRIPPVSDIEYSAQFWPKLEGAILLILRQNPGEFIPISYEEMYSAVYKCVCQQYSEIMYKNLIDLVTIHLTEVTKDLQGTSGKTYLEKFDFLMAQYLQAVTGIVAIFNYMNRFYVVPKLHADLTVELKRLFTEIVADNPFLFNMIDEVSQNPFAVSPHTMMSVIKGLYSLKPEFAERNPSLFAKYVPNLLPASRHQDLPLFIEETRQLQRDLIDQYGYTRENSDRKRRGDELQGDSE
;
A
#
# COMPACT_ATOMS: atom_id res chain seq x y z
N MET A 1 0.38 -62.82 -56.98
CA MET A 1 1.53 -63.31 -56.18
C MET A 1 2.54 -62.19 -56.24
N GLY A 2 2.64 -61.29 -55.26
CA GLY A 2 2.74 -61.49 -53.82
C GLY A 2 4.13 -60.96 -53.45
N GLU A 3 4.20 -59.73 -52.94
CA GLU A 3 4.77 -59.38 -51.61
C GLU A 3 6.29 -59.11 -51.67
N THR A 4 6.91 -58.15 -50.97
CA THR A 4 6.50 -57.11 -50.02
C THR A 4 7.72 -56.17 -49.87
N ASN A 5 7.51 -54.86 -49.92
CA ASN A 5 8.52 -53.88 -49.54
C ASN A 5 8.27 -53.54 -48.06
N VAL A 6 9.26 -53.81 -47.21
CA VAL A 6 9.23 -53.49 -45.78
C VAL A 6 9.52 -51.99 -45.62
N ILE A 7 8.48 -51.21 -45.32
CA ILE A 7 8.64 -49.86 -44.76
C ILE A 7 8.19 -49.92 -43.31
N SER A 8 9.15 -49.73 -42.43
CA SER A 8 9.03 -49.59 -40.98
C SER A 8 8.07 -48.45 -40.62
N ASN A 9 6.90 -48.80 -40.11
CA ASN A 9 5.94 -47.90 -39.49
C ASN A 9 6.26 -47.81 -37.99
N THR A 10 7.08 -46.83 -37.59
CA THR A 10 7.16 -46.37 -36.21
C THR A 10 6.59 -44.97 -36.14
N ASN A 11 5.26 -44.89 -36.10
CA ASN A 11 4.56 -43.64 -35.87
C ASN A 11 3.52 -43.83 -34.76
N ASN A 12 3.62 -42.95 -33.77
CA ASN A 12 2.49 -42.36 -33.06
C ASN A 12 1.88 -43.06 -31.83
N GLU A 13 2.68 -43.40 -30.82
CA GLU A 13 2.13 -43.65 -29.46
C GLU A 13 2.42 -42.53 -28.43
N PHE A 14 3.23 -41.51 -28.74
CA PHE A 14 3.58 -40.46 -27.77
C PHE A 14 2.86 -39.11 -27.95
N SER A 15 1.96 -38.98 -28.94
CA SER A 15 1.24 -37.73 -29.24
C SER A 15 -0.12 -37.60 -28.55
N SER A 16 -0.46 -38.52 -27.64
CA SER A 16 -1.78 -38.61 -26.99
C SER A 16 -1.88 -37.92 -25.62
N LEU A 17 -0.78 -37.40 -25.06
CA LEU A 17 -0.75 -36.83 -23.70
C LEU A 17 -1.04 -35.32 -23.60
N LEU A 18 -1.30 -34.65 -24.72
CA LEU A 18 -1.67 -33.21 -24.75
C LEU A 18 -3.10 -33.01 -25.28
N ARG A 19 -4.07 -33.79 -24.78
CA ARG A 19 -5.46 -33.35 -24.86
C ARG A 19 -5.61 -32.18 -23.89
N PRO A 20 -6.11 -31.01 -24.32
CA PRO A 20 -6.62 -30.02 -23.38
C PRO A 20 -7.65 -30.74 -22.53
N GLN A 21 -7.41 -30.87 -21.22
CA GLN A 21 -8.47 -31.29 -20.32
C GLN A 21 -9.64 -30.34 -20.56
N ARG A 22 -10.79 -30.86 -20.99
CA ARG A 22 -12.01 -30.08 -21.10
C ARG A 22 -12.33 -29.58 -19.70
N ILE A 23 -12.02 -28.31 -19.45
CA ILE A 23 -12.45 -27.62 -18.24
C ILE A 23 -13.98 -27.68 -18.27
N PRO A 24 -14.65 -28.23 -17.24
CA PRO A 24 -16.10 -28.21 -17.16
C PRO A 24 -16.60 -26.77 -17.36
N PRO A 25 -17.68 -26.56 -18.14
CA PRO A 25 -18.23 -25.22 -18.33
C PRO A 25 -18.67 -24.68 -16.98
N VAL A 26 -18.12 -23.54 -16.57
CA VAL A 26 -18.64 -22.81 -15.41
C VAL A 26 -19.97 -22.22 -15.83
N SER A 27 -21.04 -22.59 -15.13
CA SER A 27 -22.35 -21.95 -15.28
C SER A 27 -22.45 -20.71 -14.40
N ASP A 28 -23.38 -19.79 -14.70
CA ASP A 28 -23.62 -18.59 -13.88
C ASP A 28 -23.96 -18.95 -12.43
N ILE A 29 -24.65 -20.08 -12.23
CA ILE A 29 -24.99 -20.64 -10.93
C ILE A 29 -23.71 -21.08 -10.20
N GLU A 30 -22.80 -21.77 -10.88
CA GLU A 30 -21.57 -22.27 -10.27
C GLU A 30 -20.59 -21.13 -9.94
N TYR A 31 -20.47 -20.14 -10.83
CA TYR A 31 -19.72 -18.91 -10.55
C TYR A 31 -20.24 -18.24 -9.27
N SER A 32 -21.54 -17.99 -9.20
CA SER A 32 -22.15 -17.23 -8.11
C SER A 32 -22.24 -18.00 -6.80
N ALA A 33 -22.42 -19.33 -6.84
CA ALA A 33 -22.62 -20.15 -5.65
C ALA A 33 -21.33 -20.79 -5.10
N GLN A 34 -20.28 -20.93 -5.93
CA GLN A 34 -19.08 -21.68 -5.53
C GLN A 34 -17.79 -20.88 -5.72
N PHE A 35 -17.55 -20.33 -6.92
CA PHE A 35 -16.27 -19.69 -7.22
C PHE A 35 -16.15 -18.31 -6.56
N TRP A 36 -17.13 -17.42 -6.78
CA TRP A 36 -17.08 -16.07 -6.24
C TRP A 36 -17.09 -16.04 -4.70
N PRO A 37 -17.98 -16.73 -3.98
CA PRO A 37 -18.00 -16.69 -2.50
C PRO A 37 -16.67 -17.13 -1.87
N LYS A 38 -15.99 -18.10 -2.51
CA LYS A 38 -14.68 -18.57 -2.09
C LYS A 38 -13.60 -17.50 -2.28
N LEU A 39 -13.57 -16.85 -3.44
CA LEU A 39 -12.64 -15.76 -3.74
C LEU A 39 -12.90 -14.56 -2.83
N GLU A 40 -14.17 -14.17 -2.69
CA GLU A 40 -14.64 -13.11 -1.80
C GLU A 40 -14.18 -13.35 -0.35
N GLY A 41 -14.41 -14.55 0.18
CA GLY A 41 -13.94 -14.93 1.52
C GLY A 41 -12.43 -14.79 1.67
N ALA A 42 -11.65 -15.25 0.68
CA ALA A 42 -10.19 -15.11 0.70
C ALA A 42 -9.74 -13.64 0.63
N ILE A 43 -10.38 -12.82 -0.22
CA ILE A 43 -10.07 -11.39 -0.34
C ILE A 43 -10.37 -10.66 0.97
N LEU A 44 -11.52 -10.94 1.60
CA LEU A 44 -11.87 -10.33 2.89
C LEU A 44 -10.90 -10.72 4.00
N LEU A 45 -10.41 -11.97 4.01
CA LEU A 45 -9.36 -12.39 4.94
C LEU A 45 -8.05 -11.64 4.68
N ILE A 46 -7.64 -11.50 3.41
CA ILE A 46 -6.44 -10.74 3.05
C ILE A 46 -6.55 -9.27 3.46
N LEU A 47 -7.71 -8.63 3.23
CA LEU A 47 -7.96 -7.22 3.56
C LEU A 47 -7.93 -6.97 5.07
N ARG A 48 -8.36 -7.94 5.89
CA ARG A 48 -8.43 -7.82 7.35
C ARG A 48 -7.18 -8.32 8.08
N GLN A 49 -6.21 -8.90 7.38
CA GLN A 49 -5.00 -9.44 8.00
C GLN A 49 -4.12 -8.34 8.58
N ASN A 50 -3.56 -8.53 9.77
CA ASN A 50 -2.55 -7.61 10.29
C ASN A 50 -1.26 -7.65 9.44
N PRO A 51 -0.56 -6.51 9.28
CA PRO A 51 0.72 -6.48 8.58
C PRO A 51 1.74 -7.47 9.16
N GLY A 52 2.41 -8.24 8.30
CA GLY A 52 3.44 -9.21 8.68
C GLY A 52 2.96 -10.56 9.20
N GLU A 53 1.65 -10.76 9.39
CA GLU A 53 1.11 -12.07 9.80
C GLU A 53 0.91 -13.04 8.63
N PHE A 54 0.96 -14.34 8.93
CA PHE A 54 0.67 -15.40 7.97
C PHE A 54 -0.84 -15.49 7.69
N ILE A 55 -1.20 -15.50 6.41
CA ILE A 55 -2.58 -15.65 5.95
C ILE A 55 -2.82 -17.14 5.62
N PRO A 56 -3.77 -17.82 6.30
CA PRO A 56 -4.06 -19.23 6.07
C PRO A 56 -4.94 -19.43 4.82
N ILE A 57 -4.45 -19.02 3.65
CA ILE A 57 -5.10 -19.24 2.36
C ILE A 57 -4.22 -20.05 1.41
N SER A 58 -4.84 -20.91 0.62
CA SER A 58 -4.16 -21.57 -0.49
C SER A 58 -4.15 -20.65 -1.71
N TYR A 59 -3.04 -19.94 -1.94
CA TYR A 59 -2.86 -19.10 -3.12
C TYR A 59 -3.00 -19.88 -4.43
N GLU A 60 -2.53 -21.13 -4.46
CA GLU A 60 -2.66 -22.01 -5.62
C GLU A 60 -4.13 -22.32 -5.93
N GLU A 61 -4.94 -22.60 -4.90
CA GLU A 61 -6.34 -22.90 -5.06
C GLU A 61 -7.15 -21.66 -5.51
N MET A 62 -6.85 -20.50 -4.93
CA MET A 62 -7.49 -19.23 -5.34
C MET A 62 -7.10 -18.85 -6.76
N TYR A 63 -5.82 -18.94 -7.11
CA TYR A 63 -5.35 -18.70 -8.48
C TYR A 63 -5.99 -19.66 -9.48
N SER A 64 -6.12 -20.95 -9.13
CA SER A 64 -6.78 -21.96 -9.96
C SER A 64 -8.26 -21.65 -10.19
N ALA A 65 -8.95 -21.13 -9.16
CA ALA A 65 -10.34 -20.68 -9.28
C ALA A 65 -10.45 -19.48 -10.25
N VAL A 66 -9.59 -18.48 -10.12
CA VAL A 66 -9.53 -17.33 -11.05
C VAL A 66 -9.26 -17.80 -12.47
N TYR A 67 -8.25 -18.64 -12.68
CA TYR A 67 -7.89 -19.18 -13.99
C TYR A 67 -9.10 -19.84 -14.68
N LYS A 68 -9.80 -20.74 -13.98
CA LYS A 68 -10.99 -21.42 -14.51
C LYS A 68 -12.08 -20.43 -14.92
N CYS A 69 -12.37 -19.44 -14.07
CA CYS A 69 -13.40 -18.44 -14.36
C CYS A 69 -13.01 -17.55 -15.57
N VAL A 70 -11.75 -17.13 -15.66
CA VAL A 70 -11.25 -16.31 -16.77
C VAL A 70 -11.34 -17.07 -18.09
N CYS A 71 -10.95 -18.35 -18.12
CA CYS A 71 -11.08 -19.22 -19.31
C CYS A 71 -12.53 -19.36 -19.78
N GLN A 72 -13.49 -19.28 -18.86
CA GLN A 72 -14.93 -19.37 -19.14
C GLN A 72 -15.59 -18.00 -19.33
N GLN A 73 -14.81 -16.94 -19.64
CA GLN A 73 -15.29 -15.58 -19.94
C GLN A 73 -15.92 -14.80 -18.77
N TYR A 74 -15.71 -15.21 -17.52
CA TYR A 74 -16.20 -14.48 -16.33
C TYR A 74 -15.28 -13.32 -15.89
N SER A 75 -14.34 -12.89 -16.73
CA SER A 75 -13.31 -11.90 -16.33
C SER A 75 -13.90 -10.53 -15.98
N GLU A 76 -14.89 -10.07 -16.74
CA GLU A 76 -15.51 -8.74 -16.55
C GLU A 76 -16.31 -8.67 -15.25
N ILE A 77 -17.19 -9.65 -15.03
CA ILE A 77 -17.99 -9.70 -13.80
C ILE A 77 -17.10 -9.95 -12.57
N MET A 78 -16.05 -10.75 -12.69
CA MET A 78 -15.09 -10.98 -11.62
C MET A 78 -14.31 -9.71 -11.27
N TYR A 79 -13.86 -8.97 -12.28
CA TYR A 79 -13.22 -7.68 -12.07
C TYR A 79 -14.17 -6.70 -11.36
N LYS A 80 -15.40 -6.56 -11.85
CA LYS A 80 -16.42 -5.70 -11.23
C LYS A 80 -16.65 -6.08 -9.77
N ASN A 81 -16.89 -7.36 -9.49
CA ASN A 81 -17.13 -7.84 -8.13
C ASN A 81 -15.94 -7.58 -7.20
N LEU A 82 -14.70 -7.71 -7.69
CA LEU A 82 -13.50 -7.39 -6.92
C LEU A 82 -13.43 -5.90 -6.57
N ILE A 83 -13.66 -5.02 -7.55
CA ILE A 83 -13.65 -3.57 -7.34
C ILE A 83 -14.76 -3.15 -6.37
N ASP A 84 -15.97 -3.69 -6.53
CA ASP A 84 -17.11 -3.42 -5.65
C ASP A 84 -16.81 -3.88 -4.21
N LEU A 85 -16.29 -5.09 -4.02
CA LEU A 85 -15.93 -5.64 -2.71
C LEU A 85 -14.88 -4.78 -1.98
N VAL A 86 -13.81 -4.38 -2.69
CA VAL A 86 -12.75 -3.54 -2.13
C VAL A 86 -13.29 -2.14 -1.82
N THR A 87 -14.13 -1.58 -2.68
CA THR A 87 -14.75 -0.26 -2.47
C THR A 87 -15.64 -0.25 -1.24
N ILE A 88 -16.47 -1.27 -1.04
CA ILE A 88 -17.32 -1.44 0.14
C ILE A 88 -16.44 -1.50 1.40
N HIS A 89 -15.42 -2.36 1.40
CA HIS A 89 -14.52 -2.49 2.53
C HIS A 89 -13.81 -1.17 2.89
N LEU A 90 -13.27 -0.45 1.91
CA LEU A 90 -12.59 0.83 2.14
C LEU A 90 -13.56 1.91 2.66
N THR A 91 -14.82 1.87 2.22
CA THR A 91 -15.87 2.78 2.71
C THR A 91 -16.18 2.51 4.18
N GLU A 92 -16.26 1.24 4.60
CA GLU A 92 -16.44 0.87 6.01
C GLU A 92 -15.24 1.33 6.86
N VAL A 93 -14.02 1.02 6.41
CA VAL A 93 -12.78 1.44 7.08
C VAL A 93 -12.71 2.95 7.25
N THR A 94 -13.12 3.71 6.23
CA THR A 94 -13.13 5.19 6.28
C THR A 94 -14.08 5.71 7.35
N LYS A 95 -15.27 5.10 7.49
CA LYS A 95 -16.24 5.47 8.55
C LYS A 95 -15.67 5.18 9.94
N ASP A 96 -15.05 4.03 10.12
CA ASP A 96 -14.43 3.64 11.40
C ASP A 96 -13.27 4.58 11.77
N LEU A 97 -12.51 5.01 10.77
CA LEU A 97 -11.39 5.93 10.96
C LEU A 97 -11.87 7.33 11.36
N GLN A 98 -12.95 7.84 10.75
CA GLN A 98 -13.56 9.15 11.09
C GLN A 98 -14.09 9.24 12.52
N GLY A 99 -14.33 8.11 13.20
CA GLY A 99 -14.69 8.08 14.62
C GLY A 99 -13.53 8.39 15.58
N THR A 100 -12.33 8.66 15.07
CA THR A 100 -11.12 8.91 15.87
C THR A 100 -10.50 10.27 15.57
N SER A 101 -9.68 10.80 16.47
CA SER A 101 -9.03 12.12 16.31
C SER A 101 -7.57 12.13 16.79
N GLY A 102 -6.83 13.14 16.35
CA GLY A 102 -5.45 13.42 16.77
C GLY A 102 -4.49 12.27 16.54
N LYS A 103 -3.72 11.93 17.58
CA LYS A 103 -2.72 10.84 17.56
C LYS A 103 -3.32 9.50 17.12
N THR A 104 -4.43 9.11 17.73
CA THR A 104 -5.07 7.79 17.49
C THR A 104 -5.51 7.64 16.04
N TYR A 105 -5.95 8.74 15.42
CA TYR A 105 -6.34 8.74 14.01
C TYR A 105 -5.13 8.40 13.11
N LEU A 106 -3.99 9.06 13.32
CA LEU A 106 -2.80 8.84 12.50
C LEU A 106 -2.19 7.45 12.71
N GLU A 107 -2.16 6.95 13.95
CA GLU A 107 -1.69 5.59 14.23
C GLU A 107 -2.57 4.52 13.56
N LYS A 108 -3.91 4.71 13.59
CA LYS A 108 -4.84 3.85 12.86
C LYS A 108 -4.67 3.97 11.35
N PHE A 109 -4.53 5.18 10.81
CA PHE A 109 -4.31 5.39 9.39
C PHE A 109 -3.01 4.71 8.91
N ASP A 110 -1.91 4.86 9.65
CA ASP A 110 -0.63 4.22 9.34
C ASP A 110 -0.77 2.69 9.28
N PHE A 111 -1.42 2.11 10.29
CA PHE A 111 -1.70 0.68 10.34
C PHE A 111 -2.57 0.22 9.16
N LEU A 112 -3.67 0.92 8.89
CA LEU A 112 -4.60 0.60 7.80
C LEU A 112 -3.94 0.71 6.43
N MET A 113 -3.09 1.72 6.22
CA MET A 113 -2.34 1.88 4.99
C MET A 113 -1.35 0.72 4.78
N ALA A 114 -0.61 0.34 5.82
CA ALA A 114 0.30 -0.81 5.75
C ALA A 114 -0.47 -2.13 5.48
N GLN A 115 -1.59 -2.34 6.18
CA GLN A 115 -2.47 -3.49 5.99
C GLN A 115 -2.98 -3.57 4.55
N TYR A 116 -3.50 -2.45 4.03
CA TYR A 116 -4.05 -2.42 2.69
C TYR A 116 -2.98 -2.63 1.60
N LEU A 117 -1.81 -1.99 1.71
CA LEU A 117 -0.74 -2.16 0.73
C LEU A 117 -0.22 -3.61 0.69
N GLN A 118 -0.15 -4.29 1.84
CA GLN A 118 0.13 -5.71 1.89
C GLN A 118 -1.00 -6.52 1.23
N ALA A 119 -2.26 -6.19 1.53
CA ALA A 119 -3.43 -6.86 0.96
C ALA A 119 -3.48 -6.76 -0.57
N VAL A 120 -3.16 -5.59 -1.14
CA VAL A 120 -3.07 -5.40 -2.60
C VAL A 120 -2.10 -6.40 -3.22
N THR A 121 -0.95 -6.63 -2.60
CA THR A 121 0.05 -7.59 -3.10
C THR A 121 -0.53 -9.02 -3.13
N GLY A 122 -1.24 -9.42 -2.08
CA GLY A 122 -1.90 -10.73 -2.00
C GLY A 122 -3.03 -10.90 -3.01
N ILE A 123 -3.90 -9.88 -3.17
CA ILE A 123 -4.99 -9.88 -4.14
C ILE A 123 -4.43 -9.95 -5.56
N VAL A 124 -3.44 -9.12 -5.91
CA VAL A 124 -2.83 -9.14 -7.25
C VAL A 124 -2.19 -10.50 -7.55
N ALA A 125 -1.60 -11.18 -6.58
CA ALA A 125 -1.07 -12.53 -6.77
C ALA A 125 -2.16 -13.54 -7.17
N ILE A 126 -3.31 -13.51 -6.48
CA ILE A 126 -4.48 -14.37 -6.80
C ILE A 126 -5.04 -14.04 -8.19
N PHE A 127 -5.18 -12.75 -8.49
CA PHE A 127 -5.81 -12.28 -9.72
C PHE A 127 -4.84 -12.04 -10.88
N ASN A 128 -3.57 -12.45 -10.76
CA ASN A 128 -2.53 -12.19 -11.76
C ASN A 128 -2.91 -12.66 -13.16
N TYR A 129 -3.62 -13.79 -13.26
CA TYR A 129 -4.11 -14.28 -14.56
C TYR A 129 -5.16 -13.33 -15.16
N MET A 130 -6.15 -12.90 -14.38
CA MET A 130 -7.13 -11.90 -14.81
C MET A 130 -6.46 -10.57 -15.18
N ASN A 131 -5.45 -10.13 -14.42
CA ASN A 131 -4.69 -8.93 -14.73
C ASN A 131 -4.07 -9.02 -16.14
N ARG A 132 -3.38 -10.13 -16.43
CA ARG A 132 -2.66 -10.33 -17.70
C ARG A 132 -3.57 -10.51 -18.91
N PHE A 133 -4.72 -11.15 -18.75
CA PHE A 133 -5.57 -11.54 -19.89
C PHE A 133 -6.84 -10.69 -20.05
N TYR A 134 -7.18 -9.87 -19.06
CA TYR A 134 -8.34 -8.99 -19.10
C TYR A 134 -7.98 -7.53 -18.79
N VAL A 135 -7.44 -7.24 -17.61
CA VAL A 135 -7.24 -5.85 -17.15
C VAL A 135 -6.25 -5.09 -18.05
N VAL A 136 -5.04 -5.63 -18.25
CA VAL A 136 -4.01 -5.01 -19.10
C VAL A 136 -4.45 -4.90 -20.57
N PRO A 137 -4.88 -5.98 -21.25
CA PRO A 137 -5.17 -5.91 -22.68
C PRO A 137 -6.52 -5.27 -23.02
N LYS A 138 -7.56 -5.42 -22.18
CA LYS A 138 -8.91 -4.92 -22.50
C LYS A 138 -9.25 -3.60 -21.83
N LEU A 139 -8.79 -3.37 -20.59
CA LEU A 139 -9.04 -2.12 -19.87
C LEU A 139 -7.89 -1.12 -20.00
N HIS A 140 -6.74 -1.55 -20.53
CA HIS A 140 -5.53 -0.74 -20.61
C HIS A 140 -5.08 -0.17 -19.25
N ALA A 141 -5.28 -0.96 -18.19
CA ALA A 141 -4.97 -0.62 -16.82
C ALA A 141 -4.06 -1.67 -16.17
N ASP A 142 -3.66 -1.44 -14.93
CA ASP A 142 -2.99 -2.44 -14.08
C ASP A 142 -3.74 -2.59 -12.76
N LEU A 143 -3.99 -3.84 -12.35
CA LEU A 143 -4.77 -4.12 -11.14
C LEU A 143 -4.12 -3.55 -9.87
N THR A 144 -2.80 -3.51 -9.77
CA THR A 144 -2.11 -2.91 -8.62
C THR A 144 -2.39 -1.42 -8.56
N VAL A 145 -2.35 -0.75 -9.72
CA VAL A 145 -2.62 0.69 -9.84
C VAL A 145 -4.09 0.98 -9.50
N GLU A 146 -5.03 0.20 -10.04
CA GLU A 146 -6.46 0.37 -9.76
C GLU A 146 -6.79 0.21 -8.27
N LEU A 147 -6.25 -0.82 -7.61
CA LEU A 147 -6.50 -1.02 -6.18
C LEU A 147 -5.88 0.11 -5.34
N LYS A 148 -4.64 0.53 -5.64
CA LYS A 148 -4.04 1.69 -4.97
C LYS A 148 -4.83 2.98 -5.20
N ARG A 149 -5.40 3.16 -6.40
CA ARG A 149 -6.27 4.29 -6.74
C ARG A 149 -7.52 4.30 -5.87
N LEU A 150 -8.18 3.16 -5.66
CA LEU A 150 -9.34 3.06 -4.76
C LEU A 150 -9.02 3.52 -3.34
N PHE A 151 -7.91 3.05 -2.76
CA PHE A 151 -7.49 3.51 -1.42
C PHE A 151 -7.17 5.00 -1.41
N THR A 152 -6.51 5.49 -2.46
CA THR A 152 -6.19 6.92 -2.59
C THR A 152 -7.45 7.77 -2.60
N GLU A 153 -8.44 7.42 -3.41
CA GLU A 153 -9.67 8.21 -3.57
C GLU A 153 -10.61 8.10 -2.37
N ILE A 154 -10.74 6.92 -1.78
CA ILE A 154 -11.73 6.66 -0.71
C ILE A 154 -11.18 7.03 0.67
N VAL A 155 -9.89 6.77 0.92
CA VAL A 155 -9.28 6.88 2.26
C VAL A 155 -8.28 8.04 2.33
N ALA A 156 -7.31 8.10 1.42
CA ALA A 156 -6.15 8.98 1.56
C ALA A 156 -6.39 10.44 1.11
N ASP A 157 -7.18 10.67 0.05
CA ASP A 157 -7.52 12.00 -0.45
C ASP A 157 -8.67 12.61 0.37
N ASN A 158 -8.45 12.72 1.66
CA ASN A 158 -9.41 13.23 2.63
C ASN A 158 -8.87 14.51 3.29
N PRO A 159 -9.55 15.66 3.17
CA PRO A 159 -9.14 16.89 3.85
C PRO A 159 -8.95 16.73 5.37
N PHE A 160 -9.74 15.87 6.01
CA PHE A 160 -9.61 15.59 7.43
C PHE A 160 -8.25 14.98 7.79
N LEU A 161 -7.72 14.08 6.96
CA LEU A 161 -6.40 13.48 7.17
C LEU A 161 -5.31 14.57 7.19
N PHE A 162 -5.32 15.47 6.21
CA PHE A 162 -4.34 16.55 6.15
C PHE A 162 -4.45 17.51 7.34
N ASN A 163 -5.68 17.85 7.76
CA ASN A 163 -5.89 18.65 8.97
C ASN A 163 -5.33 17.95 10.23
N MET A 164 -5.53 16.63 10.37
CA MET A 164 -4.98 15.86 11.49
C MET A 164 -3.45 15.80 11.44
N ILE A 165 -2.87 15.64 10.25
CA ILE A 165 -1.41 15.67 10.07
C ILE A 165 -0.85 17.03 10.51
N ASP A 166 -1.47 18.12 10.08
CA ASP A 166 -1.05 19.48 10.44
C ASP A 166 -1.15 19.71 11.95
N GLU A 167 -2.29 19.39 12.57
CA GLU A 167 -2.52 19.51 14.02
C GLU A 167 -1.47 18.74 14.83
N VAL A 168 -1.20 17.48 14.46
CA VAL A 168 -0.19 16.65 15.14
C VAL A 168 1.21 17.19 14.90
N SER A 169 1.50 17.73 13.71
CA SER A 169 2.84 18.25 13.38
C SER A 169 3.24 19.49 14.19
N GLN A 170 2.27 20.25 14.70
CA GLN A 170 2.53 21.41 15.57
C GLN A 170 2.94 21.01 16.98
N ASN A 171 2.67 19.77 17.40
CA ASN A 171 2.99 19.27 18.73
C ASN A 171 4.13 18.24 18.66
N PRO A 172 5.37 18.62 19.03
CA PRO A 172 6.49 17.69 19.01
C PRO A 172 6.20 16.42 19.80
N PHE A 173 6.54 15.26 19.22
CA PHE A 173 6.37 13.92 19.83
C PHE A 173 4.92 13.49 20.13
N ALA A 174 3.89 14.21 19.63
CA ALA A 174 2.50 13.77 19.74
C ALA A 174 2.29 12.38 19.08
N VAL A 175 2.96 12.13 17.96
CA VAL A 175 3.05 10.82 17.30
C VAL A 175 4.53 10.43 17.18
N SER A 176 4.82 9.12 17.14
CA SER A 176 6.18 8.65 16.94
C SER A 176 6.75 9.17 15.60
N PRO A 177 8.02 9.58 15.53
CA PRO A 177 8.63 10.01 14.26
C PRO A 177 8.56 8.93 13.18
N HIS A 178 8.59 7.66 13.58
CA HIS A 178 8.44 6.52 12.68
C HIS A 178 7.06 6.49 12.02
N THR A 179 5.99 6.59 12.80
CA THR A 179 4.61 6.63 12.30
C THR A 179 4.42 7.82 11.35
N MET A 180 4.86 9.03 11.74
CA MET A 180 4.76 10.20 10.86
C MET A 180 5.52 10.00 9.54
N MET A 181 6.75 9.47 9.61
CA MET A 181 7.53 9.15 8.41
C MET A 181 6.83 8.12 7.53
N SER A 182 6.27 7.07 8.11
CA SER A 182 5.55 6.01 7.39
C SER A 182 4.32 6.56 6.68
N VAL A 183 3.50 7.35 7.38
CA VAL A 183 2.34 8.06 6.81
C VAL A 183 2.75 8.94 5.63
N ILE A 184 3.71 9.83 5.81
CA ILE A 184 4.12 10.78 4.77
C ILE A 184 4.73 10.07 3.56
N LYS A 185 5.60 9.08 3.77
CA LYS A 185 6.19 8.30 2.66
C LYS A 185 5.14 7.46 1.94
N GLY A 186 4.19 6.88 2.68
CA GLY A 186 3.09 6.11 2.10
C GLY A 186 2.17 6.98 1.25
N LEU A 187 1.77 8.16 1.76
CA LEU A 187 1.00 9.15 1.00
C LEU A 187 1.73 9.57 -0.28
N TYR A 188 3.03 9.87 -0.19
CA TYR A 188 3.83 10.22 -1.36
C TYR A 188 3.93 9.08 -2.38
N SER A 189 4.06 7.84 -1.91
CA SER A 189 4.07 6.65 -2.77
C SER A 189 2.73 6.36 -3.43
N LEU A 190 1.61 6.74 -2.81
CA LEU A 190 0.27 6.61 -3.38
C LEU A 190 0.03 7.69 -4.45
N LYS A 191 0.33 8.95 -4.11
CA LYS A 191 0.13 10.09 -4.99
C LYS A 191 1.13 11.21 -4.65
N PRO A 192 2.17 11.42 -5.48
CA PRO A 192 3.19 12.45 -5.23
C PRO A 192 2.63 13.88 -5.10
N GLU A 193 1.52 14.19 -5.76
CA GLU A 193 0.84 15.49 -5.70
C GLU A 193 0.38 15.88 -4.29
N PHE A 194 0.25 14.93 -3.36
CA PHE A 194 -0.03 15.26 -1.95
C PHE A 194 1.05 16.11 -1.30
N ALA A 195 2.29 16.04 -1.80
CA ALA A 195 3.37 16.90 -1.36
C ALA A 195 3.08 18.40 -1.60
N GLU A 196 2.25 18.75 -2.59
CA GLU A 196 1.91 20.15 -2.88
C GLU A 196 1.06 20.78 -1.78
N ARG A 197 0.32 19.97 -1.00
CA ARG A 197 -0.51 20.47 0.10
C ARG A 197 0.32 20.97 1.28
N ASN A 198 1.44 20.32 1.57
CA ASN A 198 2.37 20.74 2.60
C ASN A 198 3.83 20.37 2.23
N PRO A 199 4.47 21.14 1.34
CA PRO A 199 5.80 20.79 0.82
C PRO A 199 6.87 20.73 1.90
N SER A 200 6.80 21.64 2.88
CA SER A 200 7.78 21.72 3.97
C SER A 200 7.70 20.51 4.90
N LEU A 201 6.49 20.00 5.17
CA LEU A 201 6.31 18.78 5.96
C LEU A 201 6.82 17.54 5.21
N PHE A 202 6.44 17.38 3.94
CA PHE A 202 6.87 16.23 3.14
C PHE A 202 8.40 16.21 2.95
N ALA A 203 9.03 17.37 2.80
CA ALA A 203 10.48 17.49 2.65
C ALA A 203 11.27 17.03 3.87
N LYS A 204 10.67 16.97 5.07
CA LYS A 204 11.32 16.41 6.26
C LYS A 204 11.55 14.89 6.14
N TYR A 205 10.77 14.21 5.31
CA TYR A 205 10.76 12.74 5.21
C TYR A 205 11.06 12.20 3.81
N VAL A 206 10.88 13.02 2.77
CA VAL A 206 11.13 12.68 1.37
C VAL A 206 12.36 13.45 0.86
N PRO A 207 13.48 12.79 0.56
CA PRO A 207 14.68 13.43 0.06
C PRO A 207 14.45 14.12 -1.29
N ASN A 208 15.17 15.22 -1.55
CA ASN A 208 15.19 15.94 -2.83
C ASN A 208 13.82 16.45 -3.31
N LEU A 209 12.84 16.59 -2.41
CA LEU A 209 11.51 17.11 -2.75
C LEU A 209 11.55 18.61 -3.03
N LEU A 210 12.29 19.37 -2.21
CA LEU A 210 12.50 20.80 -2.41
C LEU A 210 13.76 21.05 -3.25
N PRO A 211 13.81 22.16 -4.00
CA PRO A 211 15.00 22.56 -4.71
C PRO A 211 16.20 22.66 -3.76
N ALA A 212 17.38 22.25 -4.25
CA ALA A 212 18.61 22.45 -3.51
C ALA A 212 18.80 23.94 -3.20
N SER A 213 19.07 24.25 -1.93
CA SER A 213 19.37 25.60 -1.47
C SER A 213 20.50 26.21 -2.29
N ARG A 214 20.29 27.42 -2.79
CA ARG A 214 21.27 28.19 -3.56
C ARG A 214 21.95 29.20 -2.65
N HIS A 215 23.12 29.71 -3.03
CA HIS A 215 23.80 30.77 -2.29
C HIS A 215 22.94 32.02 -2.07
N GLN A 216 21.98 32.28 -2.96
CA GLN A 216 21.04 33.40 -2.87
C GLN A 216 20.03 33.25 -1.72
N ASP A 217 19.83 32.03 -1.21
CA ASP A 217 18.90 31.74 -0.12
C ASP A 217 19.55 31.94 1.27
N LEU A 218 20.89 32.11 1.33
CA LEU A 218 21.62 32.29 2.59
C LEU A 218 21.12 33.46 3.44
N PRO A 219 20.82 34.65 2.88
CA PRO A 219 20.28 35.76 3.68
C PRO A 219 18.93 35.42 4.34
N LEU A 220 18.07 34.66 3.65
CA LEU A 220 16.79 34.21 4.21
C LEU A 220 17.02 33.27 5.40
N PHE A 221 17.88 32.27 5.26
CA PHE A 221 18.19 31.34 6.35
C PHE A 221 18.85 32.03 7.56
N ILE A 222 19.68 33.05 7.32
CA ILE A 222 20.27 33.85 8.41
C ILE A 222 19.16 34.56 9.19
N GLU A 223 18.18 35.15 8.50
CA GLU A 223 17.10 35.86 9.18
C GLU A 223 16.14 34.91 9.90
N GLU A 224 15.77 33.77 9.29
CA GLU A 224 15.00 32.72 9.97
C GLU A 224 15.70 32.22 11.24
N THR A 225 17.02 32.02 11.17
CA THR A 225 17.83 31.62 12.33
C THR A 225 17.83 32.70 13.41
N ARG A 226 17.95 33.98 13.03
CA ARG A 226 17.87 35.10 13.98
C ARG A 226 16.51 35.18 14.64
N GLN A 227 15.44 34.98 13.88
CA GLN A 227 14.09 34.96 14.41
C GLN A 227 13.92 33.83 15.43
N LEU A 228 14.33 32.61 15.09
CA LEU A 228 14.30 31.48 16.01
C LEU A 228 15.08 31.75 17.30
N GLN A 229 16.28 32.36 17.19
CA GLN A 229 17.07 32.73 18.36
C GLN A 229 16.35 33.75 19.26
N ARG A 230 15.67 34.74 18.68
CA ARG A 230 14.85 35.70 19.42
C ARG A 230 13.70 34.99 20.14
N ASP A 231 12.95 34.15 19.42
CA ASP A 231 11.81 33.43 19.99
C ASP A 231 12.22 32.50 21.15
N LEU A 232 13.37 31.84 21.05
CA LEU A 232 13.93 31.01 22.13
C LEU A 232 14.28 31.80 23.39
N ILE A 233 14.76 33.05 23.23
CA ILE A 233 15.05 33.95 24.35
C ILE A 233 13.74 34.47 24.95
N ASP A 234 12.85 35.00 24.12
CA ASP A 234 11.66 35.74 24.54
C ASP A 234 10.57 34.82 25.10
N GLN A 235 10.32 33.67 24.47
CA GLN A 235 9.24 32.76 24.87
C GLN A 235 9.66 31.69 25.87
N TYR A 236 10.93 31.26 25.81
CA TYR A 236 11.39 30.09 26.57
C TYR A 236 12.54 30.40 27.55
N GLY A 237 13.06 31.64 27.56
CA GLY A 237 14.11 32.08 28.50
C GLY A 237 15.46 31.40 28.28
N TYR A 238 15.73 30.87 27.08
CA TYR A 238 17.02 30.28 26.73
C TYR A 238 18.05 31.37 26.43
N THR A 239 18.58 32.00 27.47
CA THR A 239 19.66 32.97 27.37
C THR A 239 21.02 32.27 27.27
N ARG A 240 22.01 32.91 26.64
CA ARG A 240 23.38 32.39 26.54
C ARG A 240 24.07 32.16 27.90
N GLU A 241 23.56 32.81 28.94
CA GLU A 241 24.10 32.73 30.31
C GLU A 241 23.54 31.52 31.08
N ASN A 242 22.46 30.91 30.59
CA ASN A 242 21.75 29.81 31.24
C ASN A 242 22.46 28.45 31.02
N SER A 243 23.68 28.35 31.57
CA SER A 243 24.56 27.17 31.48
C SER A 243 24.06 25.98 32.29
N ASP A 244 23.21 26.23 33.29
CA ASP A 244 22.78 25.27 34.31
C ASP A 244 21.85 24.16 33.77
N ARG A 245 21.33 24.33 32.54
CA ARG A 245 20.45 23.36 31.87
C ARG A 245 21.18 22.46 30.88
N LYS A 246 22.50 22.58 30.72
CA LYS A 246 23.28 21.57 30.00
C LYS A 246 23.09 20.23 30.72
N ARG A 247 22.75 19.18 29.98
CA ARG A 247 22.88 17.79 30.46
C ARG A 247 24.26 17.70 31.13
N ARG A 248 24.30 17.51 32.45
CA ARG A 248 25.50 17.04 33.14
C ARG A 248 25.83 15.71 32.46
N GLY A 249 26.76 15.74 31.51
CA GLY A 249 27.33 14.51 30.99
C GLY A 249 27.87 13.76 32.20
N ASP A 250 27.58 12.46 32.27
CA ASP A 250 28.17 11.56 33.25
C ASP A 250 29.64 11.95 33.43
N GLU A 251 29.94 12.51 34.60
CA GLU A 251 31.29 12.59 35.10
C GLU A 251 31.73 11.13 35.21
N LEU A 252 32.40 10.66 34.17
CA LEU A 252 33.16 9.43 34.14
C LEU A 252 33.95 9.37 35.45
N GLN A 253 33.54 8.47 36.35
CA GLN A 253 34.35 8.01 37.46
C GLN A 253 35.61 7.38 36.87
N GLY A 254 36.60 8.23 36.64
CA GLY A 254 37.99 7.85 36.49
C GLY A 254 38.72 8.31 37.73
N ASP A 255 39.46 7.37 38.32
CA ASP A 255 40.56 7.54 39.27
C ASP A 255 40.12 7.80 40.73
N SER A 256 40.61 7.11 41.76
CA SER A 256 41.68 6.12 41.92
C SER A 256 41.60 5.54 43.35
N GLU A 257 42.27 4.40 43.55
CA GLU A 257 42.64 3.71 44.81
C GLU A 257 41.59 2.86 45.56
#